data_AF-A9P182-F1
#
_entry.id   AF-A9P182-F1
#
_cell.length_a   1.000
_cell.length_b   1.000
_cell.length_c   1.000
_cell.angle_alpha   90.00
_cell.angle_beta   90.00
_cell.angle_gamma   90.00
#
_symmetry.space_group_name_H-M   'P 1'
#
loop_
_entity.id
_entity.type
_entity.pdbx_description
1 polymer ?
#
loop_
_entity_poly.entity_id
_entity_poly.type
_entity_poly.pdbx_seq_one_letter_code
_entity_poly.pdbx_strand_id
1 'polypeptide(L)'
;MENPATERLLLQENFTEEETTDDSRSTAHSISQDPWYQVGFILITSMNSAYVLGYSGIFMVPLGWVAGITGFIAAALISFYANYLLARLHQIDGLRHIRYRDLAGYIYGDNMYYFTWALQYINLFMSNVGYIILAGEAMKAIYTFYDNEGILKLPYCITITGIVCGIFALSIPHLSALRLWLGVSTLLSLIYIIVTIVLSIKDGFNNSSRDYEIPGSKTTKFFSSIGAAANIVFVYNSGMLPEIQVF
;
A
#
# COMPACT_ATOMS: atom_id res chain seq x y z
N MET A 1 6.20 63.59 20.99
CA MET A 1 5.33 63.85 19.83
C MET A 1 5.77 62.90 18.74
N GLU A 2 5.15 61.72 18.73
CA GLU A 2 5.44 60.66 17.77
C GLU A 2 5.04 61.13 16.36
N ASN A 3 5.94 60.97 15.39
CA ASN A 3 5.76 61.49 14.04
C ASN A 3 4.73 60.61 13.29
N PRO A 4 3.61 61.17 12.79
CA PRO A 4 2.52 60.43 12.14
C PRO A 4 2.94 59.73 10.84
N ALA A 5 4.12 60.02 10.29
CA ALA A 5 4.70 59.24 9.19
C ALA A 5 5.24 57.88 9.63
N THR A 6 5.73 57.77 10.87
CA THR A 6 6.29 56.52 11.44
C THR A 6 5.18 55.53 11.77
N GLU A 7 4.05 56.01 12.28
CA GLU A 7 2.87 55.19 12.59
C GLU A 7 2.24 54.61 11.31
N ARG A 8 2.27 55.36 10.19
CA ARG A 8 1.82 54.87 8.88
C ARG A 8 2.77 53.84 8.28
N LEU A 9 4.09 53.95 8.53
CA LEU A 9 5.06 52.94 8.08
C LEU A 9 4.94 51.65 8.87
N LEU A 10 4.69 51.73 10.19
CA LEU A 10 4.43 50.56 11.03
C LEU A 10 3.09 49.89 10.71
N LEU A 11 2.05 50.66 10.39
CA LEU A 11 0.79 50.11 9.90
C LEU A 11 0.91 49.52 8.51
N GLN A 12 1.74 50.10 7.62
CA GLN A 12 2.01 49.55 6.29
C GLN A 12 2.83 48.25 6.39
N GLU A 13 3.87 48.21 7.23
CA GLU A 13 4.65 46.99 7.53
C GLU A 13 3.77 45.90 8.13
N ASN A 14 2.95 46.22 9.15
CA ASN A 14 1.99 45.27 9.72
C ASN A 14 0.94 44.81 8.71
N PHE A 15 0.48 45.66 7.80
CA PHE A 15 -0.48 45.26 6.75
C PHE A 15 0.17 44.33 5.72
N THR A 16 1.46 44.55 5.37
CA THR A 16 2.20 43.62 4.50
C THR A 16 2.63 42.32 5.19
N GLU A 17 2.85 42.31 6.51
CA GLU A 17 3.10 41.07 7.27
C GLU A 17 1.81 40.28 7.56
N GLU A 18 0.67 40.94 7.78
CA GLU A 18 -0.63 40.26 7.96
C GLU A 18 -1.21 39.72 6.63
N GLU A 19 -0.92 40.33 5.48
CA GLU A 19 -1.39 39.84 4.17
C GLU A 19 -0.53 38.68 3.60
N THR A 20 0.59 38.33 4.24
CA THR A 20 1.40 37.15 3.88
C THR A 20 1.21 35.96 4.84
N THR A 21 0.29 36.07 5.82
CA THR A 21 0.04 35.02 6.81
C THR A 21 -1.39 34.46 6.81
N ASP A 22 -2.24 34.81 5.84
CA ASP A 22 -3.58 34.23 5.66
C ASP A 22 -3.70 33.37 4.39
N ASP A 23 -2.84 32.36 4.26
CA ASP A 23 -3.13 31.17 3.43
C ASP A 23 -2.99 29.86 4.23
N SER A 24 -3.14 29.96 5.56
CA SER A 24 -3.12 28.81 6.48
C SER A 24 -4.48 28.11 6.58
N ARG A 25 -5.39 28.32 5.64
CA ARG A 25 -6.73 27.71 5.61
C ARG A 25 -6.97 26.84 4.37
N SER A 26 -6.12 25.84 4.13
CA SER A 26 -6.57 24.65 3.39
C SER A 26 -5.75 23.36 3.62
N THR A 27 -5.03 23.20 4.73
CA THR A 27 -4.42 21.90 5.08
C THR A 27 -4.37 21.69 6.59
N ALA A 28 -5.07 20.67 7.09
CA ALA A 28 -5.15 20.33 8.52
C ALA A 28 -3.90 19.65 9.10
N HIS A 29 -2.79 19.61 8.37
CA HIS A 29 -1.53 19.00 8.80
C HIS A 29 -0.42 20.05 8.85
N SER A 30 0.14 20.26 10.04
CA SER A 30 1.40 20.96 10.23
C SER A 30 2.50 20.23 9.45
N ILE A 31 3.23 20.95 8.60
CA ILE A 31 4.37 20.44 7.85
C ILE A 31 5.49 20.10 8.86
N SER A 32 5.64 18.82 9.18
CA SER A 32 6.83 18.28 9.84
C SER A 32 7.89 18.07 8.77
N GLN A 33 9.06 18.69 8.88
CA GLN A 33 10.19 18.37 8.01
C GLN A 33 10.79 17.03 8.45
N ASP A 34 10.13 15.93 8.08
CA ASP A 34 10.64 14.59 8.36
C ASP A 34 11.78 14.27 7.38
N PRO A 35 12.91 13.72 7.84
CA PRO A 35 14.02 13.41 6.97
C PRO A 35 13.62 12.36 5.93
N TRP A 36 14.11 12.50 4.70
CA TRP A 36 13.76 11.67 3.53
C TRP A 36 13.90 10.16 3.77
N TYR A 37 14.82 9.74 4.65
CA TYR A 37 15.00 8.33 4.99
C TYR A 37 13.85 7.76 5.84
N GLN A 38 13.19 8.57 6.68
CA GLN A 38 12.01 8.15 7.42
C GLN A 38 10.83 7.95 6.47
N VAL A 39 10.66 8.87 5.51
CA VAL A 39 9.65 8.74 4.46
C VAL A 39 9.92 7.50 3.61
N GLY A 40 11.18 7.29 3.20
CA GLY A 40 11.59 6.09 2.46
C GLY A 40 11.32 4.79 3.25
N PHE A 41 11.63 4.78 4.55
CA PHE A 41 11.32 3.64 5.41
C PHE A 41 9.82 3.37 5.51
N ILE A 42 9.00 4.40 5.73
CA ILE A 42 7.54 4.26 5.78
C ILE A 42 6.98 3.75 4.45
N LEU A 43 7.47 4.26 3.31
CA LEU A 43 7.07 3.79 1.98
C LEU A 43 7.43 2.33 1.73
N ILE A 44 8.63 1.90 2.15
CA ILE A 44 9.04 0.50 2.01
C ILE A 44 8.19 -0.40 2.91
N THR A 45 7.96 -0.01 4.16
CA THR A 45 7.14 -0.79 5.10
C THR A 45 5.66 -0.81 4.74
N SER A 46 5.13 0.22 4.07
CA SER A 46 3.75 0.25 3.59
C SER A 46 3.53 -0.60 2.34
N MET A 47 4.55 -0.69 1.47
CA MET A 47 4.57 -1.63 0.34
C MET A 47 4.77 -3.08 0.80
N ASN A 48 5.53 -3.29 1.88
CA ASN A 48 5.76 -4.61 2.42
C ASN A 48 4.48 -5.13 3.07
N SER A 49 3.92 -6.18 2.49
CA SER A 49 2.58 -6.65 2.78
C SER A 49 2.56 -8.16 2.88
N ALA A 50 1.67 -8.72 3.71
CA ALA A 50 1.50 -10.18 3.84
C ALA A 50 1.19 -10.87 2.49
N TYR A 51 0.75 -10.11 1.48
CA TYR A 51 0.63 -10.62 0.11
C TYR A 51 1.96 -11.13 -0.46
N VAL A 52 3.12 -10.57 -0.08
CA VAL A 52 4.46 -10.99 -0.53
C VAL A 52 4.68 -12.50 -0.31
N LEU A 53 4.11 -13.05 0.76
CA LEU A 53 4.20 -14.48 1.10
C LEU A 53 3.58 -15.38 0.02
N GLY A 54 2.57 -14.88 -0.70
CA GLY A 54 1.88 -15.59 -1.77
C GLY A 54 2.45 -15.32 -3.16
N TYR A 55 3.48 -14.49 -3.31
CA TYR A 55 3.90 -14.00 -4.63
C TYR A 55 4.33 -15.12 -5.58
N SER A 56 5.06 -16.09 -5.08
CA SER A 56 5.50 -17.24 -5.88
C SER A 56 4.30 -18.01 -6.45
N GLY A 57 3.29 -18.30 -5.64
CA GLY A 57 2.11 -19.06 -6.04
C GLY A 57 1.10 -18.25 -6.89
N ILE A 58 0.94 -16.96 -6.60
CA ILE A 58 -0.09 -16.10 -7.22
C ILE A 58 0.39 -15.51 -8.56
N PHE A 59 1.70 -15.26 -8.70
CA PHE A 59 2.28 -14.62 -9.89
C PHE A 59 3.16 -15.57 -10.68
N MET A 60 4.19 -16.13 -10.05
CA MET A 60 5.28 -16.82 -10.76
C MET A 60 4.85 -18.18 -11.31
N VAL A 61 4.06 -18.94 -10.55
CA VAL A 61 3.52 -20.24 -10.99
C VAL A 61 2.60 -20.10 -12.22
N PRO A 62 1.58 -19.23 -12.24
CA PRO A 62 0.66 -19.13 -13.37
C PRO A 62 1.22 -18.39 -14.60
N LEU A 63 2.01 -17.33 -14.42
CA LEU A 63 2.61 -16.59 -15.55
C LEU A 63 3.90 -17.23 -16.08
N GLY A 64 4.57 -18.03 -15.25
CA GLY A 64 5.95 -18.44 -15.48
C GLY A 64 6.94 -17.35 -15.09
N TRP A 65 8.20 -17.74 -14.88
CA TRP A 65 9.26 -16.88 -14.36
C TRP A 65 9.54 -15.65 -15.23
N VAL A 66 9.64 -15.83 -16.55
CA VAL A 66 9.97 -14.72 -17.46
C VAL A 66 8.86 -13.67 -17.47
N ALA A 67 7.62 -14.10 -17.73
CA ALA A 67 6.48 -13.19 -17.80
C ALA A 67 6.19 -12.53 -16.45
N GLY A 68 6.35 -13.29 -15.35
CA GLY A 68 6.24 -12.76 -13.99
C GLY A 68 7.24 -11.64 -13.72
N ILE A 69 8.54 -11.87 -13.96
CA ILE A 69 9.59 -10.86 -13.75
C ILE A 69 9.36 -9.63 -14.65
N THR A 70 9.09 -9.84 -15.94
CA THR A 70 8.83 -8.72 -16.86
C THR A 70 7.58 -7.94 -16.45
N GLY A 71 6.54 -8.62 -15.96
CA GLY A 71 5.31 -8.00 -15.47
C GLY A 71 5.55 -7.13 -14.23
N PHE A 72 6.33 -7.62 -13.27
CA PHE A 72 6.73 -6.85 -12.09
C PHE A 72 7.52 -5.60 -12.46
N ILE A 73 8.51 -5.73 -13.36
CA ILE A 73 9.31 -4.57 -13.82
C ILE A 73 8.42 -3.55 -14.53
N ALA A 74 7.57 -4.00 -15.46
CA ALA A 74 6.68 -3.12 -16.21
C ALA A 74 5.70 -2.39 -15.29
N ALA A 75 5.07 -3.12 -14.36
CA ALA A 75 4.14 -2.52 -13.40
C ALA A 75 4.84 -1.54 -12.45
N ALA A 76 6.05 -1.85 -11.99
CA ALA A 76 6.85 -0.93 -11.19
C ALA A 76 7.18 0.36 -11.96
N LEU A 77 7.55 0.27 -13.24
CA LEU A 77 7.83 1.44 -14.09
C LEU A 77 6.58 2.28 -14.34
N ILE A 78 5.45 1.64 -14.63
CA ILE A 78 4.16 2.31 -14.83
C ILE A 78 3.75 3.04 -13.54
N SER A 79 3.82 2.38 -12.39
CA SER A 79 3.50 2.99 -11.11
C SER A 79 4.46 4.11 -10.75
N PHE A 80 5.77 3.94 -11.00
CA PHE A 80 6.72 5.03 -10.80
C PHE A 80 6.39 6.25 -11.67
N TYR A 81 6.07 6.03 -12.95
CA TYR A 81 5.70 7.10 -13.87
C TYR A 81 4.40 7.81 -13.46
N ALA A 82 3.37 7.05 -13.05
CA ALA A 82 2.13 7.60 -12.54
C ALA A 82 2.35 8.46 -11.29
N ASN A 83 3.16 7.98 -10.34
CA ASN A 83 3.51 8.72 -9.14
C ASN A 83 4.35 9.97 -9.44
N TYR A 84 5.23 9.91 -10.44
CA TYR A 84 5.99 11.06 -10.89
C TYR A 84 5.09 12.14 -11.52
N LEU A 85 4.13 11.76 -12.37
CA LEU A 85 3.15 12.69 -12.94
C LEU A 85 2.31 13.36 -11.84
N LEU A 86 1.88 12.56 -10.88
CA LEU A 86 1.08 13.02 -9.75
C LEU A 86 1.85 14.01 -8.86
N ALA A 87 3.13 13.73 -8.59
CA ALA A 87 4.00 14.65 -7.87
C ALA A 87 4.18 16.00 -8.61
N ARG A 88 4.17 16.00 -9.95
CA ARG A 88 4.21 17.24 -10.75
C ARG A 88 2.89 18.01 -10.74
N LEU A 89 1.77 17.34 -10.50
CA LEU A 89 0.42 17.93 -10.42
C LEU A 89 0.05 18.37 -9.00
N HIS A 90 0.97 18.29 -8.05
CA HIS A 90 0.75 18.59 -6.64
C HIS A 90 0.45 20.07 -6.34
N GLN A 91 0.80 20.96 -7.28
CA GLN A 91 0.53 22.39 -7.16
C GLN A 91 -0.06 22.91 -8.47
N ILE A 92 -1.39 23.01 -8.51
CA ILE A 92 -2.13 23.62 -9.61
C ILE A 92 -2.84 24.84 -9.03
N ASP A 93 -2.68 26.00 -9.66
CA ASP A 93 -3.29 27.28 -9.28
C ASP A 93 -3.02 27.73 -7.83
N GLY A 94 -1.82 27.46 -7.31
CA GLY A 94 -1.41 27.89 -5.97
C GLY A 94 -1.98 27.07 -4.82
N LEU A 95 -3.00 26.23 -5.06
CA LEU A 95 -3.64 25.38 -4.06
C LEU A 95 -3.04 23.97 -4.05
N ARG A 96 -2.57 23.52 -2.87
CA ARG A 96 -1.97 22.20 -2.66
C ARG A 96 -3.07 21.15 -2.50
N HIS A 97 -3.32 20.35 -3.54
CA HIS A 97 -4.34 19.29 -3.51
C HIS A 97 -3.73 18.00 -2.96
N ILE A 98 -3.99 17.70 -1.69
CA ILE A 98 -3.31 16.64 -0.92
C ILE A 98 -3.90 15.24 -1.16
N ARG A 99 -5.18 15.16 -1.56
CA ARG A 99 -5.88 13.88 -1.76
C ARG A 99 -6.15 13.63 -3.24
N TYR A 100 -5.91 12.39 -3.68
CA TYR A 100 -6.11 11.94 -5.07
C TYR A 100 -7.52 12.27 -5.60
N ARG A 101 -8.53 12.19 -4.73
CA ARG A 101 -9.94 12.45 -5.03
C ARG A 101 -10.21 13.93 -5.30
N ASP A 102 -9.57 14.83 -4.57
CA ASP A 102 -9.78 16.27 -4.69
C ASP A 102 -9.06 16.80 -5.95
N LEU A 103 -7.88 16.26 -6.28
CA LEU A 103 -7.18 16.52 -7.54
C LEU A 103 -7.98 16.02 -8.76
N ALA A 104 -8.55 14.81 -8.68
CA ALA A 104 -9.37 14.26 -9.75
C ALA A 104 -10.66 15.06 -9.96
N GLY A 105 -11.30 15.51 -8.88
CA GLY A 105 -12.46 16.41 -8.93
C GLY A 105 -12.14 17.76 -9.54
N TYR A 106 -11.00 18.34 -9.18
CA TYR A 106 -10.54 19.63 -9.70
C TYR A 106 -10.22 19.60 -11.21
N ILE A 107 -9.54 18.54 -11.69
CA ILE A 107 -9.14 18.43 -13.11
C ILE A 107 -10.28 17.94 -14.02
N TYR A 108 -11.07 16.97 -13.56
CA TYR A 108 -12.04 16.24 -14.40
C TYR A 108 -13.51 16.47 -14.00
N GLY A 109 -13.77 17.26 -12.96
CA GLY A 109 -15.11 17.59 -12.45
C GLY A 109 -15.64 16.62 -11.38
N ASP A 110 -16.75 16.99 -10.75
CA ASP A 110 -17.35 16.32 -9.59
C ASP A 110 -17.67 14.83 -9.82
N ASN A 111 -17.99 14.43 -11.06
CA ASN A 111 -18.27 13.03 -11.38
C ASN A 111 -17.04 12.13 -11.19
N MET A 112 -15.83 12.64 -11.49
CA MET A 112 -14.59 11.88 -11.32
C MET A 112 -14.16 11.79 -9.85
N TYR A 113 -14.54 12.78 -9.03
CA TYR A 113 -14.39 12.74 -7.57
C TYR A 113 -15.17 11.55 -6.98
N TYR A 114 -16.46 11.42 -7.29
CA TYR A 114 -17.28 10.31 -6.77
C TYR A 114 -16.84 8.95 -7.30
N PHE A 115 -16.40 8.88 -8.56
CA PHE A 115 -15.88 7.66 -9.16
C PHE A 115 -14.59 7.19 -8.47
N THR A 116 -13.62 8.08 -8.30
CA THR A 116 -12.35 7.80 -7.59
C THR A 116 -12.61 7.38 -6.16
N TRP A 117 -13.54 8.06 -5.48
CA TRP A 117 -13.94 7.71 -4.12
C TRP A 117 -14.49 6.28 -4.03
N ALA A 118 -15.38 5.91 -4.94
CA ALA A 118 -15.96 4.57 -4.99
C ALA A 118 -14.88 3.50 -5.23
N LEU A 119 -13.96 3.74 -6.18
CA LEU A 119 -12.85 2.83 -6.46
C LEU A 119 -11.92 2.65 -5.26
N GLN A 120 -11.59 3.73 -4.55
CA GLN A 120 -10.75 3.65 -3.34
C GLN A 120 -11.40 2.82 -2.24
N TYR A 121 -12.71 2.98 -2.02
CA TYR A 121 -13.45 2.18 -1.03
C TYR A 121 -13.54 0.71 -1.42
N ILE A 122 -13.81 0.40 -2.69
CA ILE A 122 -13.83 -0.98 -3.19
C ILE A 122 -12.44 -1.61 -3.02
N ASN A 123 -11.38 -0.89 -3.37
CA ASN A 123 -10.01 -1.36 -3.23
C ASN A 123 -9.66 -1.67 -1.77
N LEU A 124 -10.01 -0.75 -0.85
CA LEU A 124 -9.81 -0.94 0.58
C LEU A 124 -10.56 -2.16 1.10
N PHE A 125 -11.84 -2.30 0.74
CA PHE A 125 -12.67 -3.43 1.14
C PHE A 125 -12.09 -4.76 0.64
N MET A 126 -11.78 -4.84 -0.65
CA MET A 126 -11.28 -6.07 -1.28
C MET A 126 -9.91 -6.47 -0.72
N SER A 127 -9.03 -5.51 -0.45
CA SER A 127 -7.73 -5.75 0.20
C SER A 127 -7.89 -6.35 1.59
N ASN A 128 -8.78 -5.79 2.42
CA ASN A 128 -9.04 -6.30 3.76
C ASN A 128 -9.61 -7.73 3.73
N VAL A 129 -10.54 -8.02 2.81
CA VAL A 129 -11.06 -9.37 2.60
C VAL A 129 -9.94 -10.35 2.22
N GLY A 130 -9.05 -9.94 1.31
CA GLY A 130 -7.93 -10.78 0.89
C GLY A 130 -6.94 -11.07 2.01
N TYR A 131 -6.66 -10.12 2.90
CA TYR A 131 -5.85 -10.39 4.11
C TYR A 131 -6.50 -11.42 5.04
N ILE A 132 -7.81 -11.36 5.24
CA ILE A 132 -8.54 -12.34 6.07
C ILE A 132 -8.45 -13.74 5.44
N ILE A 133 -8.59 -13.83 4.12
CA ILE A 133 -8.44 -15.11 3.39
C ILE A 133 -7.02 -15.67 3.56
N LEU A 134 -6.00 -14.83 3.33
CA LEU A 134 -4.59 -15.23 3.44
C LEU A 134 -4.25 -15.69 4.86
N ALA A 135 -4.75 -15.00 5.87
CA ALA A 135 -4.56 -15.39 7.26
C ALA A 135 -5.30 -16.71 7.60
N GLY A 136 -6.48 -16.94 7.01
CA GLY A 136 -7.18 -18.22 7.07
C GLY A 136 -6.42 -19.38 6.42
N GLU A 137 -5.76 -19.15 5.27
CA GLU A 137 -4.88 -20.14 4.65
C GLU A 137 -3.66 -20.46 5.52
N ALA A 138 -3.04 -19.45 6.12
CA ALA A 138 -1.91 -19.62 7.03
C ALA A 138 -2.31 -20.40 8.30
N MET A 139 -3.48 -20.10 8.87
CA MET A 139 -4.01 -20.85 10.02
C MET A 139 -4.25 -22.32 9.66
N LYS A 140 -4.81 -22.59 8.48
CA LYS A 140 -5.01 -23.96 8.00
C LYS A 140 -3.69 -24.70 7.87
N ALA A 141 -2.65 -24.07 7.32
CA ALA A 141 -1.33 -24.66 7.18
C ALA A 141 -0.72 -25.05 8.55
N ILE A 142 -0.86 -24.18 9.56
CA ILE A 142 -0.41 -24.46 10.93
C ILE A 142 -1.22 -25.63 11.54
N TYR A 143 -2.53 -25.66 11.33
CA TYR A 143 -3.38 -26.73 11.83
C TYR A 143 -2.99 -28.09 11.25
N THR A 144 -2.81 -28.18 9.92
CA THR A 144 -2.36 -29.41 9.24
C THR A 144 -0.96 -29.83 9.67
N PHE A 145 -0.09 -28.90 10.07
CA PHE A 145 1.23 -29.26 10.60
C PHE A 145 1.16 -29.97 11.96
N TYR A 146 0.19 -29.63 12.81
CA TYR A 146 0.05 -30.18 14.16
C TYR A 146 -0.86 -31.42 14.21
N ASP A 147 -1.95 -31.41 13.46
CA ASP A 147 -2.95 -32.48 13.43
C ASP A 147 -3.16 -32.96 11.98
N ASN A 148 -2.68 -34.17 11.69
CA ASN A 148 -2.77 -34.78 10.37
C ASN A 148 -4.14 -35.46 10.11
N GLU A 149 -4.98 -35.64 11.13
CA GLU A 149 -6.25 -36.37 11.02
C GLU A 149 -7.48 -35.45 10.94
N GLY A 150 -7.37 -34.22 11.44
CA GLY A 150 -8.43 -33.22 11.37
C GLY A 150 -8.62 -32.59 9.99
N ILE A 151 -9.80 -32.75 9.39
CA ILE A 151 -10.16 -32.06 8.14
C ILE A 151 -10.82 -30.72 8.48
N LEU A 152 -10.05 -29.75 8.95
CA LEU A 152 -10.55 -28.38 9.11
C LEU A 152 -10.70 -27.74 7.73
N LYS A 153 -11.94 -27.51 7.28
CA LYS A 153 -12.19 -26.89 5.98
C LYS A 153 -11.70 -25.43 6.00
N LEU A 154 -11.13 -24.99 4.88
CA LEU A 154 -10.63 -23.63 4.71
C LEU A 154 -11.63 -22.53 5.09
N PRO A 155 -12.94 -22.63 4.74
CA PRO A 155 -13.92 -21.63 5.13
C PRO A 155 -14.04 -21.44 6.65
N TYR A 156 -13.87 -22.50 7.46
CA TYR A 156 -13.89 -22.37 8.91
C TYR A 156 -12.68 -21.58 9.43
N CYS A 157 -11.49 -21.82 8.87
CA CYS A 157 -10.29 -21.07 9.21
C CYS A 157 -10.44 -19.58 8.87
N ILE A 158 -11.03 -19.28 7.70
CA ILE A 158 -11.31 -17.91 7.26
C ILE A 158 -12.30 -17.23 8.22
N THR A 159 -13.39 -17.90 8.60
CA THR A 159 -14.37 -17.34 9.55
C THR A 159 -13.75 -17.07 10.92
N ILE A 160 -12.97 -18.02 11.47
CA ILE A 160 -12.30 -17.83 12.76
C ILE A 160 -11.34 -16.64 12.69
N THR A 161 -10.51 -16.59 11.65
CA THR A 161 -9.55 -15.50 11.46
C THR A 161 -10.24 -14.16 11.27
N GLY A 162 -11.36 -14.12 10.53
CA GLY A 162 -12.18 -12.93 10.37
C GLY A 162 -12.77 -12.42 11.69
N ILE A 163 -13.25 -13.32 12.56
CA ILE A 163 -13.73 -12.95 13.91
C ILE A 163 -12.59 -12.39 14.75
N VAL A 164 -11.41 -13.03 14.74
CA VAL A 164 -10.22 -12.57 15.47
C VAL A 164 -9.78 -11.19 14.96
N CYS A 165 -9.70 -11.00 13.64
CA CYS A 165 -9.40 -9.70 13.03
C CYS A 165 -10.45 -8.64 13.38
N GLY A 166 -11.73 -9.01 13.45
CA GLY A 166 -12.81 -8.11 13.86
C GLY A 166 -12.67 -7.66 15.31
N ILE A 167 -12.42 -8.58 16.24
CA ILE A 167 -12.16 -8.26 17.65
C ILE A 167 -10.92 -7.38 17.78
N PHE A 168 -9.86 -7.69 17.02
CA PHE A 168 -8.64 -6.90 16.98
C PHE A 168 -8.91 -5.47 16.51
N ALA A 169 -9.67 -5.30 15.43
CA ALA A 169 -10.05 -3.99 14.91
C ALA A 169 -10.87 -3.16 15.91
N LEU A 170 -11.77 -3.79 16.67
CA LEU A 170 -12.53 -3.13 17.73
C LEU A 170 -11.66 -2.77 18.94
N SER A 171 -10.60 -3.54 19.19
CA SER A 171 -9.72 -3.38 20.35
C SER A 171 -8.63 -2.31 20.19
N ILE A 172 -8.40 -1.80 18.96
CA ILE A 172 -7.40 -0.76 18.68
C ILE A 172 -8.10 0.55 18.29
N PRO A 173 -8.50 1.37 19.27
CA PRO A 173 -9.15 2.65 19.00
C PRO A 173 -8.16 3.78 18.67
N HIS A 174 -6.85 3.60 18.89
CA HIS A 174 -5.86 4.68 18.81
C HIS A 174 -4.63 4.38 17.92
N LEU A 175 -4.20 5.40 17.16
CA LEU A 175 -3.08 5.33 16.20
C LEU A 175 -1.73 4.96 16.82
N SER A 176 -1.52 5.26 18.11
CA SER A 176 -0.27 4.92 18.81
C SER A 176 -0.05 3.41 18.93
N ALA A 177 -1.09 2.62 19.25
CA ALA A 177 -0.98 1.15 19.25
C ALA A 177 -0.74 0.57 17.87
N LEU A 178 -1.30 1.19 16.83
CA LEU A 178 -1.11 0.74 15.45
C LEU A 178 0.38 0.79 15.07
N ARG A 179 1.10 1.82 15.52
CA ARG A 179 2.55 1.97 15.28
C ARG A 179 3.35 0.80 15.88
N LEU A 180 3.03 0.37 17.09
CA LEU A 180 3.69 -0.77 17.72
C LEU A 180 3.43 -2.06 16.95
N TRP A 181 2.18 -2.30 16.54
CA TRP A 181 1.80 -3.46 15.73
C TRP A 181 2.46 -3.48 14.34
N LEU A 182 2.60 -2.32 13.70
CA LEU A 182 3.36 -2.18 12.46
C LEU A 182 4.85 -2.54 12.66
N GLY A 183 5.45 -2.13 13.77
CA GLY A 183 6.82 -2.52 14.13
C GLY A 183 6.98 -4.04 14.28
N VAL A 184 6.06 -4.69 15.00
CA VAL A 184 6.03 -6.16 15.15
C VAL A 184 5.85 -6.85 13.80
N SER A 185 4.90 -6.39 12.98
CA SER A 185 4.65 -6.93 11.63
C SER A 185 5.90 -6.83 10.73
N THR A 186 6.60 -5.70 10.79
CA THR A 186 7.85 -5.48 10.03
C THR A 186 8.93 -6.47 10.45
N LEU A 187 9.08 -6.72 11.75
CA LEU A 187 10.05 -7.68 12.28
C LEU A 187 9.72 -9.11 11.86
N LEU A 188 8.45 -9.53 11.96
CA LEU A 188 8.00 -10.85 11.50
C LEU A 188 8.23 -11.04 9.99
N SER A 189 7.96 -10.01 9.20
CA SER A 189 8.21 -10.03 7.76
C SER A 189 9.70 -10.16 7.44
N LEU A 190 10.56 -9.50 8.20
CA LEU A 190 12.01 -9.61 8.05
C LEU A 190 12.50 -11.04 8.36
N ILE A 191 12.01 -11.65 9.44
CA ILE A 191 12.31 -13.05 9.77
C ILE A 191 11.88 -13.97 8.62
N TYR A 192 10.68 -13.77 8.08
CA TYR A 192 10.19 -14.54 6.94
C TYR A 192 11.10 -14.41 5.72
N ILE A 193 11.54 -13.19 5.38
CA ILE A 193 12.45 -12.95 4.26
C ILE A 193 13.76 -13.72 4.46
N ILE A 194 14.36 -13.65 5.65
CA ILE A 194 15.61 -14.38 5.95
C ILE A 194 15.41 -15.89 5.82
N VAL A 195 14.35 -16.44 6.41
CA VAL A 195 14.04 -17.87 6.34
C VAL A 195 13.83 -18.30 4.88
N THR A 196 13.08 -17.51 4.10
CA THR A 196 12.82 -17.80 2.68
C THR A 196 14.10 -17.79 1.86
N ILE A 197 15.02 -16.84 2.12
CA ILE A 197 16.33 -16.80 1.46
C ILE A 197 17.14 -18.06 1.80
N VAL A 198 17.23 -18.43 3.08
CA VAL A 198 17.99 -19.61 3.53
C VAL A 198 17.42 -20.89 2.92
N LEU A 199 16.11 -21.07 2.94
CA LEU A 199 15.44 -22.23 2.33
C LEU A 199 15.64 -22.26 0.80
N SER A 200 15.47 -21.11 0.12
CA SER A 200 15.66 -21.01 -1.33
C SER A 200 17.09 -21.35 -1.75
N ILE A 201 18.09 -20.91 -0.99
CA ILE A 201 19.51 -21.24 -1.24
C ILE A 201 19.74 -22.74 -1.03
N LYS A 202 19.28 -23.29 0.09
CA LYS A 202 19.44 -24.72 0.41
C LYS A 202 18.78 -25.62 -0.65
N ASP A 203 17.55 -25.31 -1.04
CA ASP A 203 16.83 -26.07 -2.06
C ASP A 203 17.43 -25.87 -3.45
N GLY A 204 17.95 -24.67 -3.72
CA GLY A 204 18.66 -24.35 -4.96
C GLY A 204 19.94 -25.16 -5.17
N PHE A 205 20.64 -25.52 -4.08
CA PHE A 205 21.82 -26.39 -4.13
C PHE A 205 21.47 -27.88 -4.21
N ASN A 206 20.36 -28.32 -3.59
CA ASN A 206 20.01 -29.74 -3.47
C ASN A 206 19.23 -30.30 -4.67
N ASN A 207 18.57 -29.46 -5.48
CA ASN A 207 17.73 -29.91 -6.59
C ASN A 207 18.37 -29.62 -7.96
N SER A 208 18.72 -30.69 -8.70
CA SER A 208 19.35 -30.62 -10.02
C SER A 208 18.37 -30.55 -11.20
N SER A 209 17.12 -31.02 -11.04
CA SER A 209 16.07 -30.93 -12.07
C SER A 209 15.09 -29.82 -11.75
N ARG A 210 15.12 -28.72 -12.51
CA ARG A 210 14.19 -27.61 -12.37
C ARG A 210 13.12 -27.74 -13.44
N ASP A 211 11.89 -28.02 -13.03
CA ASP A 211 10.75 -27.94 -13.91
C ASP A 211 10.16 -26.52 -13.84
N TYR A 212 10.17 -25.83 -14.97
CA TYR A 212 9.60 -24.50 -15.13
C TYR A 212 8.27 -24.55 -15.90
N GLU A 213 7.73 -25.74 -16.13
CA GLU A 213 6.47 -25.88 -16.83
C GLU A 213 5.32 -25.36 -15.97
N ILE A 214 4.50 -24.50 -16.57
CA ILE A 214 3.31 -23.97 -15.91
C ILE A 214 2.35 -25.14 -15.66
N PRO A 215 1.88 -25.40 -14.44
CA PRO A 215 0.97 -26.50 -14.16
C PRO A 215 -0.44 -26.24 -14.72
N GLY A 216 -1.12 -27.29 -15.19
CA GLY A 216 -2.54 -27.27 -15.56
C GLY A 216 -2.87 -27.44 -17.05
N SER A 217 -4.16 -27.48 -17.38
CA SER A 217 -4.68 -27.54 -18.76
C SER A 217 -4.54 -26.19 -19.48
N LYS A 218 -4.54 -26.16 -20.82
CA LYS A 218 -4.44 -24.93 -21.63
C LYS A 218 -5.44 -23.85 -21.19
N THR A 219 -6.68 -24.25 -20.89
CA THR A 219 -7.74 -23.33 -20.43
C THR A 219 -7.46 -22.79 -19.03
N THR A 220 -7.02 -23.64 -18.12
CA THR A 220 -6.64 -23.23 -16.75
C THR A 220 -5.47 -22.27 -16.79
N LYS A 221 -4.42 -22.57 -17.58
CA LYS A 221 -3.28 -21.67 -17.78
C LYS A 221 -3.73 -20.29 -18.24
N PHE A 222 -4.61 -20.21 -19.25
CA PHE A 222 -5.10 -18.93 -19.76
C PHE A 222 -5.81 -18.09 -18.68
N PHE A 223 -6.77 -18.68 -17.96
CA PHE A 223 -7.49 -17.96 -16.90
C PHE A 223 -6.60 -17.59 -15.72
N SER A 224 -5.70 -18.49 -15.30
CA SER A 224 -4.76 -18.24 -14.22
C SER A 224 -3.75 -17.15 -14.58
N SER A 225 -3.28 -17.08 -15.84
CA SER A 225 -2.40 -16.00 -16.32
C SER A 225 -3.09 -14.64 -16.32
N ILE A 226 -4.37 -14.58 -16.74
CA ILE A 226 -5.16 -13.33 -16.67
C ILE A 226 -5.31 -12.88 -15.21
N GLY A 227 -5.69 -13.80 -14.32
CA GLY A 227 -5.82 -13.49 -12.90
C GLY A 227 -4.51 -13.01 -12.28
N ALA A 228 -3.40 -13.66 -12.63
CA ALA A 228 -2.08 -13.28 -12.17
C ALA A 228 -1.64 -11.89 -12.68
N ALA A 229 -1.90 -11.57 -13.95
CA ALA A 229 -1.63 -10.23 -14.50
C ALA A 229 -2.45 -9.13 -13.80
N ALA A 230 -3.74 -9.40 -13.52
CA ALA A 230 -4.58 -8.47 -12.76
C ALA A 230 -4.04 -8.25 -11.34
N ASN A 231 -3.60 -9.32 -10.68
CA ASN A 231 -2.99 -9.23 -9.35
C ASN A 231 -1.68 -8.41 -9.37
N ILE A 232 -0.86 -8.47 -10.44
CA ILE A 232 0.38 -7.68 -10.52
C ILE A 232 0.06 -6.19 -10.49
N VAL A 233 -0.94 -5.75 -11.26
CA VAL A 233 -1.38 -4.35 -11.28
C VAL A 233 -1.92 -3.93 -9.91
N PHE A 234 -2.67 -4.83 -9.25
CA PHE A 234 -3.21 -4.59 -7.92
C PHE A 234 -2.13 -4.37 -6.86
N VAL A 235 -1.05 -5.16 -6.88
CA VAL A 235 0.07 -5.02 -5.93
C VAL A 235 0.72 -3.64 -5.97
N TYR A 236 0.77 -3.00 -7.14
CA TYR A 236 1.36 -1.67 -7.30
C TYR A 236 0.35 -0.51 -7.23
N ASN A 237 -0.90 -0.78 -6.81
CA ASN A 237 -1.91 0.25 -6.59
C ASN A 237 -1.70 0.91 -5.21
N SER A 238 -0.65 1.73 -5.10
CA SER A 238 -0.36 2.48 -3.87
C SER A 238 -1.13 3.79 -3.88
N GLY A 239 -2.38 3.76 -3.41
CA GLY A 239 -3.27 4.94 -3.36
C GLY A 239 -2.87 6.05 -2.38
N MET A 240 -1.74 5.93 -1.66
CA MET A 240 -1.33 6.84 -0.58
C MET A 240 -0.11 7.71 -0.88
N LEU A 241 0.54 7.57 -2.04
CA LEU A 241 1.77 8.32 -2.33
C LEU A 241 1.61 9.86 -2.26
N PRO A 242 0.51 10.47 -2.75
CA PRO A 242 0.30 11.92 -2.62
C PRO A 242 0.16 12.40 -1.18
N GLU A 243 -0.47 11.58 -0.33
CA GLU A 243 -0.72 11.91 1.08
C GLU A 243 0.57 11.82 1.90
N ILE A 244 1.51 10.96 1.50
CA ILE A 244 2.84 10.83 2.10
C ILE A 244 3.81 11.90 1.56
N GLN A 245 3.57 12.45 0.38
CA GLN A 245 4.34 13.57 -0.20
C GLN A 245 4.01 14.94 0.44
N VAL A 246 3.14 14.96 1.46
CA VAL A 246 2.85 16.16 2.25
C VAL A 246 3.85 16.41 3.38
N PHE A 247 4.67 15.40 3.70
CA PHE A 247 5.75 15.51 4.68
C PHE A 247 7.05 16.02 4.04
#